data_AF-A0AAV6V4H1-F1
#
_entry.id   AF-A0AAV6V4H1-F1
#
_cell.length_a   1.000
_cell.length_b   1.000
_cell.length_c   1.000
_cell.angle_alpha   90.00
_cell.angle_beta   90.00
_cell.angle_gamma   90.00
#
_symmetry.space_group_name_H-M   'P 1'
#
loop_
_entity.id
_entity.type
_entity.pdbx_description
1 polymer ?
#
loop_
_entity_poly.entity_id
_entity_poly.type
_entity_poly.pdbx_seq_one_letter_code
_entity_poly.pdbx_strand_id
1 'polypeptide(L)'
;MLIGITALTAALGAFLVVVRAEELVRLRELPFSGHIRHPCGATPRPRSRAPTELREYSVAFYRYMAAYSALYRRDANRAANQSTMNDCEFLNLPTIPNTPNLSDLMATDEEEALQQIHSSLLLHAAYAYFVEHQFATASGSCSEASLERERKLAQEALVLARKQKHMACLTQMTLDELGFARNATDALLDARFADLRLCSRRALRDCQVMLSIGQLLDSIGNYAKSILDSLERN
;
A
#
# COMPACT_ATOMS: atom_id res chain seq x y z
N MET A 1 -36.29 13.17 43.85
CA MET A 1 -35.07 12.76 44.60
C MET A 1 -35.01 11.25 44.66
N LEU A 2 -33.90 10.55 44.50
CA LEU A 2 -32.63 10.74 43.81
C LEU A 2 -31.98 9.33 43.92
N ILE A 3 -31.55 8.78 42.79
CA ILE A 3 -30.46 7.81 42.60
C ILE A 3 -30.60 6.38 43.16
N GLY A 4 -30.43 5.42 42.25
CA GLY A 4 -30.04 4.04 42.56
C GLY A 4 -29.53 3.27 41.34
N ILE A 5 -28.84 3.95 40.40
CA ILE A 5 -28.11 3.32 39.29
C ILE A 5 -26.70 3.07 39.80
N THR A 6 -26.38 1.86 40.25
CA THR A 6 -24.98 1.37 40.34
C THR A 6 -24.95 -0.14 40.46
N ALA A 7 -25.05 -0.83 39.33
CA ALA A 7 -24.52 -2.18 39.17
C ALA A 7 -24.11 -2.38 37.71
N LEU A 8 -23.26 -1.48 37.20
CA LEU A 8 -22.68 -1.59 35.86
C LEU A 8 -21.25 -1.02 35.83
N THR A 9 -20.41 -1.42 36.78
CA THR A 9 -19.00 -0.99 36.85
C THR A 9 -18.02 -2.15 37.04
N ALA A 10 -18.40 -3.36 36.65
CA ALA A 10 -17.47 -4.51 36.61
C ALA A 10 -16.95 -4.86 35.20
N ALA A 11 -17.43 -4.21 34.14
CA ALA A 11 -17.10 -4.58 32.75
C ALA A 11 -16.08 -3.66 32.04
N LEU A 12 -15.61 -2.59 32.69
CA LEU A 12 -14.64 -1.65 32.09
C LEU A 12 -13.19 -1.88 32.55
N GLY A 13 -12.95 -2.85 33.45
CA GLY A 13 -11.63 -3.11 34.04
C GLY A 13 -10.75 -4.12 33.30
N ALA A 14 -11.26 -4.82 32.29
CA ALA A 14 -10.55 -5.93 31.63
C ALA A 14 -10.09 -5.64 30.19
N PHE A 15 -10.33 -4.44 29.66
CA PHE A 15 -9.79 -4.02 28.35
C PHE A 15 -8.54 -3.13 28.47
N LEU A 16 -7.89 -3.14 29.63
CA LEU A 16 -6.53 -2.65 29.85
C LEU A 16 -5.53 -3.82 29.73
N VAL A 17 -5.68 -4.65 28.69
CA VAL A 17 -4.65 -5.61 28.29
C VAL A 17 -3.53 -4.82 27.59
N VAL A 18 -2.61 -4.31 28.40
CA VAL A 18 -1.21 -4.01 28.06
C VAL A 18 -1.02 -3.51 26.61
N VAL A 19 -1.45 -2.28 26.35
CA VAL A 19 -0.83 -1.45 25.31
C VAL A 19 0.54 -1.03 25.86
N ARG A 20 1.51 -1.96 25.84
CA ARG A 20 2.91 -1.54 25.78
C ARG A 20 2.99 -0.62 24.56
N ALA A 21 3.46 0.61 24.78
CA ALA A 21 3.67 1.60 23.72
C ALA A 21 4.30 0.90 22.50
N GLU A 22 3.53 0.80 21.43
CA GLU A 22 4.06 0.31 20.16
C GLU A 22 5.13 1.31 19.73
N GLU A 23 6.35 0.82 19.55
CA GLU A 23 7.45 1.65 19.12
C GLU A 23 7.14 2.10 17.68
N LEU A 24 7.01 3.40 17.48
CA LEU A 24 6.72 3.96 16.16
C LEU A 24 8.04 4.30 15.48
N VAL A 25 8.33 3.63 14.38
CA VAL A 25 9.53 3.88 13.57
C VAL A 25 9.15 4.74 12.37
N ARG A 26 9.93 5.77 12.07
CA ARG A 26 9.68 6.61 10.89
C ARG A 26 10.20 5.93 9.65
N LEU A 27 9.48 6.06 8.54
CA LEU A 27 9.89 5.47 7.27
C LEU A 27 11.31 5.92 6.85
N ARG A 28 11.67 7.19 7.05
CA ARG A 28 13.02 7.71 6.76
C ARG A 28 14.16 7.00 7.49
N GLU A 29 13.89 6.37 8.64
CA GLU A 29 14.90 5.67 9.45
C GLU A 29 15.12 4.22 8.99
N LEU A 30 14.24 3.70 8.11
CA LEU A 30 14.27 2.32 7.66
C LEU A 30 15.25 2.13 6.48
N PRO A 31 15.89 0.95 6.36
CA PRO A 31 16.94 0.71 5.36
C PRO A 31 16.42 0.77 3.92
N PHE A 32 15.12 0.57 3.71
CA PHE A 32 14.47 0.62 2.40
C PHE A 32 13.93 2.01 2.03
N SER A 33 14.09 3.03 2.87
CA SER A 33 13.58 4.39 2.64
C SER A 33 14.04 5.01 1.32
N GLY A 34 15.27 4.68 0.89
CA GLY A 34 15.81 5.12 -0.40
C GLY A 34 15.01 4.62 -1.61
N HIS A 35 14.39 3.44 -1.52
CA HIS A 35 13.52 2.92 -2.57
C HIS A 35 12.22 3.70 -2.70
N ILE A 36 11.76 4.34 -1.62
CA ILE A 36 10.54 5.16 -1.60
C ILE A 36 10.85 6.59 -2.04
N ARG A 37 11.97 7.14 -1.58
CA ARG A 37 12.42 8.48 -1.96
C ARG A 37 12.65 8.61 -3.47
N HIS A 38 13.24 7.56 -4.08
CA HIS A 38 13.62 7.57 -5.49
C HIS A 38 13.09 6.30 -6.20
N PRO A 39 11.78 6.21 -6.48
CA PRO A 39 11.19 4.99 -7.03
C PRO A 39 11.73 4.64 -8.43
N CYS A 40 12.07 5.66 -9.22
CA CYS A 40 12.69 5.53 -10.54
C CYS A 40 14.23 5.48 -10.54
N GLY A 41 14.90 5.73 -9.41
CA GLY A 41 16.34 6.02 -9.40
C GLY A 41 16.67 7.38 -10.05
N ALA A 42 17.72 7.43 -10.88
CA ALA A 42 18.07 8.65 -11.63
C ALA A 42 17.03 8.91 -12.73
N THR A 43 16.21 9.95 -12.56
CA THR A 43 15.15 10.31 -13.51
C THR A 43 15.71 10.64 -14.90
N PRO A 44 15.20 10.02 -15.98
CA PRO A 44 15.40 10.52 -17.33
C PRO A 44 14.84 11.95 -17.44
N ARG A 45 15.49 12.80 -18.23
CA ARG A 45 14.93 14.12 -18.55
C ARG A 45 13.58 13.97 -19.27
N PRO A 46 12.58 14.80 -18.96
CA PRO A 46 11.34 14.84 -19.74
C PRO A 46 11.69 15.12 -21.20
N ARG A 47 11.08 14.35 -22.11
CA ARG A 47 11.18 14.59 -23.55
C ARG A 47 9.92 15.33 -23.98
N SER A 48 10.08 16.46 -24.65
CA SER A 48 8.95 17.09 -25.34
C SER A 48 8.47 16.14 -26.43
N ARG A 49 7.24 15.65 -26.33
CA ARG A 49 6.58 14.81 -27.34
C ARG A 49 5.54 15.59 -28.12
N ALA A 50 5.27 15.16 -29.35
CA ALA A 50 4.15 15.71 -30.11
C ALA A 50 2.81 15.30 -29.47
N PRO A 51 1.71 16.06 -29.66
CA PRO A 51 0.41 15.75 -29.05
C PRO A 51 -0.13 14.34 -29.35
N THR A 52 0.09 13.83 -30.57
CA THR A 52 -0.31 12.48 -30.95
C THR A 52 0.49 11.40 -30.20
N GLU A 53 1.78 11.63 -30.00
CA GLU A 53 2.67 10.74 -29.24
C GLU A 53 2.33 10.73 -27.74
N LEU A 54 1.84 11.87 -27.21
CA LEU A 54 1.33 11.96 -25.83
C LEU A 54 0.06 11.12 -25.66
N ARG A 55 -0.89 11.19 -26.60
CA ARG A 55 -2.11 10.35 -26.56
C ARG A 55 -1.77 8.87 -26.59
N GLU A 56 -0.90 8.44 -27.51
CA GLU A 56 -0.45 7.04 -27.61
C GLU A 56 0.24 6.58 -26.32
N TYR A 57 1.07 7.44 -25.73
CA TYR A 57 1.73 7.17 -24.46
C TYR A 57 0.74 7.00 -23.31
N SER A 58 -0.22 7.92 -23.16
CA SER A 58 -1.25 7.82 -22.11
C SER A 58 -2.07 6.54 -22.25
N VAL A 59 -2.48 6.17 -23.47
CA VAL A 59 -3.19 4.91 -23.72
C VAL A 59 -2.32 3.71 -23.32
N ALA A 60 -1.04 3.70 -23.68
CA ALA A 60 -0.12 2.63 -23.29
C ALA A 60 0.07 2.55 -21.77
N PHE A 61 0.20 3.69 -21.10
CA PHE A 61 0.28 3.78 -19.64
C PHE A 61 -0.98 3.23 -18.97
N TYR A 62 -2.17 3.66 -19.36
CA TYR A 62 -3.40 3.18 -18.73
C TYR A 62 -3.68 1.70 -19.03
N ARG A 63 -3.33 1.20 -20.23
CA ARG A 63 -3.35 -0.25 -20.53
C ARG A 63 -2.43 -1.03 -19.62
N TYR A 64 -1.22 -0.51 -19.40
CA TYR A 64 -0.27 -1.09 -18.45
C TYR A 64 -0.87 -1.12 -17.05
N MET A 65 -1.38 0.01 -16.55
CA MET A 65 -1.94 0.11 -15.20
C MET A 65 -3.13 -0.84 -15.02
N ALA A 66 -4.04 -0.93 -15.99
CA ALA A 66 -5.17 -1.86 -15.94
C ALA A 66 -4.73 -3.34 -15.88
N ALA A 67 -3.80 -3.74 -16.75
CA ALA A 67 -3.34 -5.13 -16.84
C ALA A 67 -2.51 -5.55 -15.62
N TYR A 68 -1.54 -4.73 -15.23
CA TYR A 68 -0.62 -5.07 -14.15
C TYR A 68 -1.24 -4.93 -12.77
N SER A 69 -2.18 -3.99 -12.58
CA SER A 69 -2.92 -3.95 -11.30
C SER A 69 -3.75 -5.22 -11.08
N ALA A 70 -4.42 -5.72 -12.13
CA ALA A 70 -5.15 -6.99 -12.04
C ALA A 70 -4.23 -8.19 -11.76
N LEU A 71 -3.04 -8.22 -12.38
CA LEU A 71 -2.05 -9.27 -12.12
C LEU A 71 -1.54 -9.20 -10.68
N TYR A 72 -1.10 -8.03 -10.23
CA TYR A 72 -0.51 -7.86 -8.90
C TYR A 72 -1.54 -7.99 -7.78
N ARG A 73 -2.82 -7.65 -8.04
CA ARG A 73 -3.94 -7.93 -7.14
C ARG A 73 -4.10 -9.43 -6.90
N ARG A 74 -4.00 -10.25 -7.95
CA ARG A 74 -4.03 -11.72 -7.80
C ARG A 74 -2.84 -12.20 -6.97
N ASP A 75 -1.67 -11.61 -7.16
CA ASP A 75 -0.49 -11.96 -6.36
C ASP A 75 -0.67 -11.58 -4.88
N ALA A 76 -1.25 -10.41 -4.58
CA ALA A 76 -1.56 -9.97 -3.23
C ALA A 76 -2.61 -10.86 -2.56
N ASN A 77 -3.70 -11.18 -3.26
CA ASN A 77 -4.74 -12.07 -2.74
C ASN A 77 -4.21 -13.49 -2.51
N ARG A 78 -3.30 -13.97 -3.37
CA ARG A 78 -2.63 -15.27 -3.15
C ARG A 78 -1.76 -15.22 -1.90
N ALA A 79 -0.98 -14.15 -1.70
CA ALA A 79 -0.16 -13.98 -0.51
C ALA A 79 -1.02 -13.90 0.76
N ALA A 80 -2.12 -13.14 0.73
CA ALA A 80 -3.11 -13.10 1.80
C ALA A 80 -3.63 -14.50 2.13
N ASN A 81 -4.09 -15.25 1.13
CA ASN A 81 -4.71 -16.56 1.35
C ASN A 81 -3.76 -17.69 1.76
N GLN A 82 -2.52 -17.66 1.26
CA GLN A 82 -1.60 -18.80 1.42
C GLN A 82 -0.47 -18.56 2.40
N SER A 83 -0.20 -17.30 2.73
CA SER A 83 1.01 -16.91 3.46
C SER A 83 0.71 -16.02 4.66
N THR A 84 -0.53 -15.56 4.86
CA THR A 84 -0.94 -14.89 6.11
C THR A 84 -1.67 -15.85 7.04
N MET A 85 -2.13 -15.36 8.19
CA MET A 85 -2.93 -16.17 9.12
C MET A 85 -4.25 -16.63 8.50
N ASN A 86 -4.74 -17.78 8.96
CA ASN A 86 -6.07 -18.27 8.59
C ASN A 86 -7.12 -17.20 8.90
N ASP A 87 -8.15 -17.13 8.06
CA ASP A 87 -9.26 -16.18 8.16
C ASP A 87 -8.93 -14.71 7.90
N CYS A 88 -7.73 -14.39 7.41
CA CYS A 88 -7.30 -13.01 7.09
C CYS A 88 -8.39 -12.20 6.35
N GLU A 89 -9.00 -12.79 5.32
CA GLU A 89 -10.05 -12.14 4.52
C GLU A 89 -11.35 -11.84 5.30
N PHE A 90 -11.60 -12.54 6.41
CA PHE A 90 -12.81 -12.40 7.23
C PHE A 90 -12.62 -11.47 8.44
N LEU A 91 -11.39 -11.02 8.71
CA LEU A 91 -11.07 -10.20 9.88
C LEU A 91 -11.55 -8.74 9.77
N ASN A 92 -12.08 -8.33 8.61
CA ASN A 92 -12.55 -6.96 8.34
C ASN A 92 -11.56 -5.89 8.81
N LEU A 93 -10.27 -6.11 8.53
CA LEU A 93 -9.22 -5.20 8.95
C LEU A 93 -9.34 -3.87 8.18
N PRO A 94 -9.09 -2.73 8.85
CA PRO A 94 -9.15 -1.43 8.20
C PRO A 94 -8.09 -1.34 7.10
N THR A 95 -8.31 -0.52 6.08
CA THR A 95 -7.29 -0.27 5.06
C THR A 95 -6.12 0.52 5.62
N ILE A 96 -4.97 0.41 4.95
CA ILE A 96 -3.85 1.30 5.21
C ILE A 96 -4.28 2.74 4.88
N PRO A 97 -3.75 3.77 5.57
CA PRO A 97 -4.01 5.16 5.19
C PRO A 97 -3.69 5.42 3.71
N ASN A 98 -4.36 6.40 3.11
CA ASN A 98 -4.13 6.77 1.71
C ASN A 98 -4.38 5.59 0.74
N THR A 99 -5.41 4.78 0.97
CA THR A 99 -5.94 3.83 -0.01
C THR A 99 -7.17 4.44 -0.67
N PRO A 100 -7.07 5.00 -1.89
CA PRO A 100 -8.22 5.54 -2.59
C PRO A 100 -9.23 4.44 -2.96
N ASN A 101 -10.51 4.78 -2.90
CA ASN A 101 -11.53 4.01 -3.59
C ASN A 101 -11.72 4.55 -5.03
N LEU A 102 -12.41 3.79 -5.88
CA LEU A 102 -12.64 4.19 -7.28
C LEU A 102 -13.43 5.51 -7.39
N SER A 103 -14.46 5.70 -6.56
CA SER A 103 -15.28 6.91 -6.60
C SER A 103 -14.48 8.17 -6.28
N ASP A 104 -13.53 8.09 -5.34
CA ASP A 104 -12.65 9.21 -4.98
C ASP A 104 -11.79 9.60 -6.19
N LEU A 105 -11.16 8.62 -6.85
CA LEU A 105 -10.31 8.86 -8.02
C LEU A 105 -11.09 9.41 -9.21
N MET A 106 -12.36 9.01 -9.38
CA MET A 106 -13.22 9.50 -10.45
C MET A 106 -13.81 10.89 -10.17
N ALA A 107 -13.79 11.33 -8.90
CA ALA A 107 -14.33 12.63 -8.49
C ALA A 107 -13.31 13.77 -8.61
N THR A 108 -12.01 13.45 -8.69
CA THR A 108 -10.92 14.41 -8.88
C THR A 108 -10.53 14.55 -10.35
N ASP A 109 -9.71 15.55 -10.67
CA ASP A 109 -9.10 15.62 -12.00
C ASP A 109 -8.00 14.57 -12.19
N GLU A 110 -7.52 14.42 -13.42
CA GLU A 110 -6.52 13.41 -13.79
C GLU A 110 -5.18 13.63 -13.07
N GLU A 111 -4.77 14.88 -12.87
CA GLU A 111 -3.51 15.20 -12.18
C GLU A 111 -3.58 14.76 -10.71
N GLU A 112 -4.63 15.16 -10.00
CA GLU A 112 -4.84 14.81 -8.60
C GLU A 112 -5.00 13.29 -8.42
N ALA A 113 -5.75 12.63 -9.31
CA ALA A 113 -5.91 11.18 -9.29
C ALA A 113 -4.56 10.47 -9.48
N LEU A 114 -3.74 10.87 -10.45
CA LEU A 114 -2.42 10.29 -10.68
C LEU A 114 -1.45 10.56 -9.51
N GLN A 115 -1.50 11.75 -8.91
CA GLN A 115 -0.72 12.06 -7.71
C GLN A 115 -1.14 11.21 -6.50
N GLN A 116 -2.45 10.99 -6.32
CA GLN A 116 -2.96 10.13 -5.27
C GLN A 116 -2.55 8.67 -5.51
N ILE A 117 -2.70 8.16 -6.74
CA ILE A 117 -2.23 6.80 -7.11
C ILE A 117 -0.73 6.65 -6.84
N HIS A 118 0.08 7.60 -7.27
CA HIS A 118 1.53 7.58 -7.06
C HIS A 118 1.89 7.50 -5.57
N SER A 119 1.34 8.39 -4.75
CA SER A 119 1.62 8.42 -3.31
C SER A 119 1.12 7.16 -2.59
N SER A 120 -0.03 6.63 -3.00
CA SER A 120 -0.63 5.41 -2.46
C SER A 120 0.23 4.18 -2.75
N LEU A 121 0.72 4.03 -3.99
CA LEU A 121 1.62 2.96 -4.40
C LEU A 121 2.93 2.99 -3.60
N LEU A 122 3.50 4.17 -3.38
CA LEU A 122 4.73 4.32 -2.59
C LEU A 122 4.52 3.97 -1.12
N LEU A 123 3.41 4.42 -0.51
CA LEU A 123 3.11 4.10 0.87
C LEU A 123 2.88 2.59 1.07
N HIS A 124 2.10 1.96 0.20
CA HIS A 124 1.85 0.53 0.29
C HIS A 124 3.08 -0.31 -0.03
N ALA A 125 3.95 0.15 -0.95
CA ALA A 125 5.27 -0.45 -1.15
C ALA A 125 6.13 -0.38 0.13
N ALA A 126 6.10 0.75 0.84
CA ALA A 126 6.83 0.93 2.09
C ALA A 126 6.33 -0.02 3.19
N TYR A 127 5.01 -0.19 3.34
CA TYR A 127 4.44 -1.19 4.24
C TYR A 127 4.86 -2.62 3.87
N ALA A 128 4.85 -2.97 2.58
CA ALA A 128 5.28 -4.29 2.12
C ALA A 128 6.78 -4.55 2.36
N TYR A 129 7.65 -3.55 2.15
CA TYR A 129 9.05 -3.63 2.56
C TYR A 129 9.19 -3.79 4.08
N PHE A 130 8.30 -3.15 4.85
CA PHE A 130 8.33 -3.24 6.31
C PHE A 130 7.99 -4.65 6.82
N VAL A 131 7.09 -5.38 6.16
CA VAL A 131 6.82 -6.80 6.46
C VAL A 131 8.11 -7.62 6.38
N GLU A 132 8.86 -7.48 5.29
CA GLU A 132 10.13 -8.19 5.10
C GLU A 132 11.18 -7.77 6.15
N HIS A 133 11.31 -6.47 6.40
CA HIS A 133 12.23 -5.95 7.40
C HIS A 133 11.93 -6.51 8.80
N GLN A 134 10.65 -6.56 9.19
CA GLN A 134 10.19 -7.06 10.49
C GLN A 134 10.41 -8.55 10.65
N PHE A 135 10.28 -9.33 9.58
CA PHE A 135 10.67 -10.74 9.59
C PHE A 135 12.19 -10.88 9.81
N ALA A 136 13.00 -10.10 9.10
CA ALA A 136 14.45 -10.15 9.21
C ALA A 136 14.97 -9.77 10.60
N THR A 137 14.36 -8.78 11.26
CA THR A 137 14.86 -8.25 12.53
C THR A 137 14.21 -8.85 13.77
N ALA A 138 13.02 -9.45 13.66
CA ALA A 138 12.25 -9.88 14.82
C ALA A 138 11.57 -11.26 14.64
N SER A 139 11.95 -12.09 13.68
CA SER A 139 11.39 -13.45 13.50
C SER A 139 11.59 -14.37 14.70
N GLY A 140 12.57 -14.09 15.57
CA GLY A 140 12.83 -14.89 16.78
C GLY A 140 11.69 -14.91 17.81
N SER A 141 10.66 -14.08 17.66
CA SER A 141 9.45 -14.12 18.49
C SER A 141 8.33 -15.03 17.95
N CYS A 142 8.53 -15.66 16.78
CA CYS A 142 7.59 -16.59 16.18
C CYS A 142 7.84 -18.02 16.65
N SER A 143 6.78 -18.83 16.73
CA SER A 143 6.93 -20.27 16.92
C SER A 143 7.49 -20.93 15.66
N GLU A 144 8.16 -22.07 15.79
CA GLU A 144 8.66 -22.85 14.64
C GLU A 144 7.54 -23.14 13.62
N ALA A 145 6.35 -23.48 14.11
CA ALA A 145 5.18 -23.75 13.27
C ALA A 145 4.73 -22.55 12.41
N SER A 146 5.00 -21.32 12.86
CA SER A 146 4.66 -20.10 12.13
C SER A 146 5.80 -19.58 11.25
N LEU A 147 7.05 -19.93 11.55
CA LEU A 147 8.24 -19.33 10.94
C LEU A 147 8.28 -19.47 9.41
N GLU A 148 7.92 -20.65 8.88
CA GLU A 148 7.95 -20.91 7.44
C GLU A 148 6.92 -20.07 6.68
N ARG A 149 5.73 -19.91 7.27
CA ARG A 149 4.68 -19.06 6.71
C ARG A 149 5.11 -17.59 6.68
N GLU A 150 5.65 -17.09 7.79
CA GLU A 150 6.15 -15.71 7.88
C GLU A 150 7.28 -15.45 6.88
N ARG A 151 8.19 -16.42 6.69
CA ARG A 151 9.25 -16.35 5.69
C ARG A 151 8.69 -16.23 4.28
N LYS A 152 7.72 -17.06 3.93
CA LYS A 152 7.06 -17.03 2.61
C LYS A 152 6.36 -15.68 2.40
N LEU A 153 5.64 -15.19 3.41
CA LEU A 153 4.97 -13.89 3.36
C LEU A 153 5.96 -12.74 3.16
N ALA A 154 7.08 -12.74 3.89
CA ALA A 154 8.13 -11.73 3.74
C ALA A 154 8.70 -11.69 2.31
N GLN A 155 8.93 -12.86 1.70
CA GLN A 155 9.37 -12.95 0.31
C GLN A 155 8.34 -12.42 -0.68
N GLU A 156 7.07 -12.78 -0.51
CA GLU A 156 5.96 -12.31 -1.35
C GLU A 156 5.73 -10.80 -1.20
N ALA A 157 5.79 -10.28 0.03
CA ALA A 157 5.70 -8.87 0.33
C ALA A 157 6.82 -8.07 -0.34
N LEU A 158 8.07 -8.57 -0.31
CA LEU A 158 9.19 -7.93 -1.00
C LEU A 158 8.98 -7.86 -2.52
N VAL A 159 8.45 -8.93 -3.12
CA VAL A 159 8.11 -8.95 -4.56
C VAL A 159 7.00 -7.93 -4.86
N LEU A 160 5.96 -7.88 -4.03
CA LEU A 160 4.87 -6.91 -4.18
C LEU A 160 5.34 -5.46 -3.98
N ALA A 161 6.26 -5.21 -3.05
CA ALA A 161 6.85 -3.89 -2.83
C ALA A 161 7.58 -3.40 -4.09
N ARG A 162 8.37 -4.28 -4.73
CA ARG A 162 9.09 -3.96 -5.97
C ARG A 162 8.14 -3.68 -7.14
N LYS A 163 7.05 -4.45 -7.25
CA LYS A 163 6.00 -4.27 -8.25
C LYS A 163 5.29 -2.93 -8.11
N GLN A 164 4.89 -2.58 -6.89
CA GLN A 164 4.27 -1.28 -6.58
C GLN A 164 5.23 -0.12 -6.83
N LYS A 165 6.52 -0.26 -6.45
CA LYS A 165 7.57 0.73 -6.76
C LYS A 165 7.71 0.97 -8.27
N HIS A 166 7.67 -0.10 -9.06
CA HIS A 166 7.76 0.00 -10.51
C HIS A 166 6.54 0.72 -11.11
N MET A 167 5.33 0.40 -10.66
CA MET A 167 4.12 1.14 -11.04
C MET A 167 4.20 2.61 -10.63
N ALA A 168 4.63 2.91 -9.41
CA ALA A 168 4.81 4.28 -8.93
C ALA A 168 5.79 5.04 -9.83
N CYS A 169 6.89 4.41 -10.25
CA CYS A 169 7.81 5.03 -11.18
C CYS A 169 7.16 5.36 -12.53
N LEU A 170 6.36 4.45 -13.09
CA LEU A 170 5.64 4.72 -14.34
C LEU A 170 4.61 5.84 -14.19
N THR A 171 3.92 5.90 -13.05
CA THR A 171 3.03 7.02 -12.73
C THR A 171 3.80 8.33 -12.64
N GLN A 172 4.97 8.35 -11.98
CA GLN A 172 5.83 9.53 -11.91
C GLN A 172 6.28 9.99 -13.31
N MET A 173 6.74 9.07 -14.15
CA MET A 173 7.10 9.39 -15.54
C MET A 173 5.92 9.93 -16.33
N THR A 174 4.70 9.44 -16.06
CA THR A 174 3.50 9.92 -16.74
C THR A 174 3.12 11.33 -16.30
N LEU A 175 3.16 11.62 -15.01
CA LEU A 175 2.99 12.98 -14.49
C LEU A 175 3.96 13.95 -15.17
N ASP A 176 5.22 13.54 -15.36
CA ASP A 176 6.24 14.36 -16.03
C ASP A 176 5.95 14.61 -17.51
N GLU A 177 5.56 13.56 -18.24
CA GLU A 177 5.27 13.64 -19.67
C GLU A 177 4.01 14.48 -19.95
N LEU A 178 3.05 14.49 -19.01
CA LEU A 178 1.84 15.31 -19.08
C LEU A 178 2.07 16.75 -18.58
N GLY A 179 3.24 17.06 -18.01
CA GLY A 179 3.57 18.39 -17.49
C GLY A 179 2.90 18.71 -16.15
N PHE A 180 2.43 17.71 -15.43
CA PHE A 180 1.80 17.86 -14.13
C PHE A 180 2.81 18.11 -13.01
N ALA A 181 2.37 18.78 -11.95
CA ALA A 181 3.23 19.05 -10.81
C ALA A 181 3.54 17.74 -10.05
N ARG A 182 4.77 17.66 -9.52
CA ARG A 182 5.17 16.55 -8.65
C ARG A 182 4.86 16.90 -7.20
N ASN A 183 4.09 16.06 -6.53
CA ASN A 183 4.01 16.10 -5.08
C ASN A 183 5.30 15.58 -4.45
N ALA A 184 5.72 16.23 -3.36
CA ALA A 184 6.92 15.85 -2.63
C ALA A 184 6.72 14.49 -1.94
N THR A 185 7.47 13.48 -2.38
CA THR A 185 7.52 12.15 -1.73
C THR A 185 8.15 12.20 -0.34
N ASP A 186 8.82 13.31 0.01
CA ASP A 186 9.43 13.51 1.32
C ASP A 186 8.41 13.46 2.47
N ALA A 187 7.16 13.89 2.24
CA ALA A 187 6.10 13.80 3.25
C ALA A 187 5.76 12.35 3.60
N LEU A 188 5.88 11.41 2.65
CA LEU A 188 5.67 9.98 2.91
C LEU A 188 6.76 9.42 3.82
N LEU A 189 7.98 9.98 3.77
CA LEU A 189 9.10 9.52 4.59
C LEU A 189 8.92 9.85 6.08
N ASP A 190 7.94 10.70 6.42
CA ASP A 190 7.53 10.98 7.79
C ASP A 190 6.40 10.08 8.31
N ALA A 191 5.88 9.18 7.47
CA ALA A 191 4.96 8.14 7.89
C ALA A 191 5.58 7.29 9.01
N ARG A 192 4.75 6.91 9.99
CA ARG A 192 5.16 6.12 11.15
C ARG A 192 4.53 4.75 11.08
N PHE A 193 5.36 3.72 11.23
CA PHE A 193 4.92 2.33 11.26
C PHE A 193 5.04 1.77 12.66
N ALA A 194 4.05 0.96 13.06
CA ALA A 194 4.09 0.24 14.32
C ALA A 194 5.11 -0.90 14.23
N ASP A 195 6.20 -0.78 14.99
CA ASP A 195 7.19 -1.84 15.18
C ASP A 195 6.66 -2.87 16.20
N LEU A 196 6.05 -3.92 15.65
CA LEU A 196 5.37 -4.94 16.40
C LEU A 196 6.32 -6.13 16.67
N ARG A 197 6.86 -6.20 17.89
CA ARG A 197 7.78 -7.28 18.26
C ARG A 197 7.14 -8.66 18.38
N LEU A 198 5.84 -8.73 18.67
CA LEU A 198 5.10 -10.00 18.84
C LEU A 198 4.61 -10.53 17.50
N CYS A 199 4.94 -11.79 17.19
CA CYS A 199 4.57 -12.46 15.94
C CYS A 199 3.06 -12.41 15.66
N SER A 200 2.22 -12.63 16.68
CA SER A 200 0.75 -12.58 16.54
C SER A 200 0.22 -11.20 16.15
N ARG A 201 0.83 -10.12 16.65
CA ARG A 201 0.44 -8.75 16.28
C ARG A 201 0.89 -8.42 14.86
N ARG A 202 2.09 -8.86 14.47
CA ARG A 202 2.55 -8.74 13.07
C ARG A 202 1.64 -9.45 12.09
N ALA A 203 1.23 -10.67 12.40
CA ALA A 203 0.34 -11.44 11.51
C ALA A 203 -0.94 -10.68 11.15
N LEU A 204 -1.54 -9.93 12.10
CA LEU A 204 -2.69 -9.07 11.83
C LEU A 204 -2.34 -7.88 10.94
N ARG A 205 -1.25 -7.15 11.25
CA ARG A 205 -0.76 -6.04 10.41
C ARG A 205 -0.44 -6.53 9.00
N ASP A 206 0.24 -7.66 8.87
CA ASP A 206 0.73 -8.14 7.57
C ASP A 206 -0.44 -8.64 6.72
N CYS A 207 -1.46 -9.24 7.35
CA CYS A 207 -2.76 -9.48 6.74
C CYS A 207 -3.42 -8.17 6.25
N GLN A 208 -3.50 -7.15 7.11
CA GLN A 208 -4.02 -5.81 6.75
C GLN A 208 -3.30 -5.25 5.52
N VAL A 209 -1.97 -5.36 5.49
CA VAL A 209 -1.13 -4.87 4.39
C VAL A 209 -1.47 -5.58 3.08
N MET A 210 -1.52 -6.92 3.08
CA MET A 210 -1.81 -7.68 1.86
C MET A 210 -3.20 -7.38 1.30
N LEU A 211 -4.23 -7.30 2.17
CA LEU A 211 -5.59 -6.96 1.78
C LEU A 211 -5.68 -5.54 1.22
N SER A 212 -5.04 -4.58 1.89
CA SER A 212 -5.01 -3.18 1.46
C SER A 212 -4.32 -3.01 0.10
N ILE A 213 -3.23 -3.74 -0.15
CA ILE A 213 -2.57 -3.78 -1.47
C ILE A 213 -3.53 -4.31 -2.54
N GLY A 214 -4.26 -5.39 -2.24
CA GLY A 214 -5.26 -5.94 -3.15
C GLY A 214 -6.34 -4.91 -3.53
N GLN A 215 -6.85 -4.18 -2.55
CA GLN A 215 -7.86 -3.14 -2.77
C GLN A 215 -7.31 -1.93 -3.54
N LEU A 216 -6.11 -1.45 -3.19
CA LEU A 216 -5.45 -0.38 -3.93
C LEU A 216 -5.33 -0.72 -5.42
N LEU A 217 -4.84 -1.92 -5.72
CA LEU A 217 -4.65 -2.38 -7.10
C LEU A 217 -5.99 -2.58 -7.83
N ASP A 218 -7.06 -2.92 -7.11
CA ASP A 218 -8.40 -2.92 -7.70
C ASP A 218 -8.84 -1.52 -8.11
N SER A 219 -8.75 -0.54 -7.19
CA SER A 219 -9.08 0.86 -7.47
C SER A 219 -8.29 1.41 -8.66
N ILE A 220 -6.96 1.22 -8.67
CA ILE A 220 -6.09 1.67 -9.77
C ILE A 220 -6.48 0.99 -11.09
N GLY A 221 -6.69 -0.32 -11.07
CA GLY A 221 -7.03 -1.08 -12.28
C GLY A 221 -8.37 -0.65 -12.88
N ASN A 222 -9.36 -0.35 -12.04
CA ASN A 222 -10.69 0.08 -12.48
C ASN A 222 -10.68 1.55 -12.94
N TYR A 223 -9.93 2.42 -12.26
CA TYR A 223 -9.71 3.80 -12.70
C TYR A 223 -9.06 3.82 -14.09
N ALA A 224 -7.97 3.06 -14.29
CA ALA A 224 -7.29 2.98 -15.57
C ALA A 224 -8.20 2.50 -16.71
N LYS A 225 -9.08 1.53 -16.45
CA LYS A 225 -10.10 1.10 -17.43
C LYS A 225 -11.09 2.20 -17.76
N SER A 226 -11.59 2.93 -16.75
CA SER A 226 -12.53 4.04 -16.99
C SER A 226 -11.92 5.14 -17.87
N ILE A 227 -10.63 5.44 -17.70
CA ILE A 227 -9.94 6.42 -18.55
C ILE A 227 -9.79 5.87 -19.98
N LEU A 228 -9.41 4.61 -20.16
CA LEU A 228 -9.33 3.99 -21.49
C LEU A 228 -10.68 4.02 -22.22
N ASP A 229 -11.76 3.67 -21.52
CA ASP A 229 -13.11 3.71 -22.08
C ASP A 229 -13.51 5.13 -22.53
N SER A 230 -13.00 6.17 -21.86
CA SER A 230 -13.21 7.56 -22.26
C SER A 230 -12.37 7.94 -23.49
N LEU A 231 -11.10 7.52 -23.52
CA LEU A 231 -10.16 7.79 -24.61
C LEU A 231 -10.49 7.07 -25.91
N GLU A 232 -11.21 5.94 -25.86
CA GLU A 232 -11.67 5.18 -27.03
C GLU A 232 -12.99 5.71 -27.61
N ARG A 233 -13.76 6.49 -26.85
CA ARG A 233 -15.02 7.13 -27.30
C ARG A 233 -14.82 8.50 -27.95
N ASN A 234 -13.67 9.14 -27.72
CA ASN A 234 -13.31 10.48 -28.20
C ASN A 234 -12.22 10.43 -29.29
#